data_AF-A0A2D9B4T1-F1
#
_entry.id   AF-A0A2D9B4T1-F1
#
_cell.length_a   1.000
_cell.length_b   1.000
_cell.length_c   1.000
_cell.angle_alpha   90.00
_cell.angle_beta   90.00
_cell.angle_gamma   90.00
#
_symmetry.space_group_name_H-M   'P 1'
#
loop_
_entity.id
_entity.type
_entity.pdbx_description
1 polymer ?
#
loop_
_entity_poly.entity_id
_entity_poly.type
_entity_poly.pdbx_seq_one_letter_code
_entity_poly.pdbx_strand_id
1 'polypeptide(L)'
;MKPIIHLFFIAICNLLFFNCAGGKDFQLEKNPPSQIRQAYFQKWIAGVQGGGSGTNVHFVIELEEQEATLEALYFQNEKAALRENPNKKGSYTANFLNESNRDVIMDESPVKESQNTPPEKIPFDLLKNEAVISYTIKGQTAYYKVENLEEKPLLAYPSTNPNGID
;
A
#
# COMPACT_ATOMS: atom_id res chain seq x y z
N MET A 1 14.18 -35.67 -47.86
CA MET A 1 14.68 -35.25 -46.53
C MET A 1 14.52 -33.75 -46.26
N LYS A 2 14.83 -32.86 -47.22
CA LYS A 2 14.64 -31.39 -47.09
C LYS A 2 13.23 -30.90 -46.68
N PRO A 3 12.10 -31.46 -47.19
CA PRO A 3 10.77 -30.97 -46.80
C PRO A 3 10.35 -31.41 -45.39
N ILE A 4 10.88 -32.55 -44.91
CA ILE A 4 10.62 -33.06 -43.55
C ILE A 4 11.30 -32.16 -42.50
N ILE A 5 12.51 -31.66 -42.82
CA ILE A 5 13.23 -30.71 -41.96
C ILE A 5 12.48 -29.37 -41.87
N HIS A 6 11.88 -28.90 -42.97
CA HIS A 6 11.08 -27.66 -42.98
C HIS A 6 9.80 -27.80 -42.13
N LEU A 7 9.15 -28.96 -42.19
CA LEU A 7 7.94 -29.26 -41.41
C LEU A 7 8.26 -29.33 -39.91
N PHE A 8 9.43 -29.86 -39.55
CA PHE A 8 9.93 -29.88 -38.17
C PHE A 8 10.30 -28.48 -37.65
N PHE A 9 10.87 -27.63 -38.52
CA PHE A 9 11.23 -26.25 -38.17
C PHE A 9 10.00 -25.36 -37.93
N ILE A 10 8.92 -25.55 -38.70
CA ILE A 10 7.64 -24.85 -38.52
C ILE A 10 6.96 -25.32 -37.21
N ALA A 11 7.03 -26.62 -36.88
CA ALA A 11 6.48 -27.14 -35.62
C ALA A 11 7.20 -26.58 -34.38
N ILE A 12 8.53 -26.45 -34.43
CA ILE A 12 9.35 -25.86 -33.35
C ILE A 12 9.05 -24.37 -33.16
N CYS A 13 8.79 -23.62 -34.24
CA CYS A 13 8.50 -22.20 -34.18
C CYS A 13 7.17 -21.88 -33.46
N ASN A 14 6.19 -22.80 -33.50
CA ASN A 14 4.91 -22.66 -32.79
C ASN A 14 5.00 -22.94 -31.28
N LEU A 15 6.08 -23.56 -30.79
CA LEU A 15 6.28 -23.81 -29.35
C LEU A 15 6.83 -22.60 -28.59
N LEU A 16 7.29 -21.55 -29.28
CA LEU A 16 7.92 -20.37 -28.66
C LEU A 16 6.92 -19.29 -28.20
N PHE A 17 5.62 -19.47 -28.43
CA PHE A 17 4.58 -18.51 -28.04
C PHE A 17 3.81 -18.88 -26.77
N PHE A 18 4.18 -19.93 -26.05
CA PHE A 18 3.63 -20.23 -24.72
C PHE A 18 4.32 -19.42 -23.63
N ASN A 19 4.19 -18.09 -23.69
CA ASN A 19 4.49 -17.22 -22.55
C ASN A 19 3.23 -16.42 -22.24
N CYS A 20 2.23 -17.10 -21.68
CA CYS A 20 1.06 -16.44 -21.15
C CYS A 20 1.42 -15.95 -19.75
N ALA A 21 1.71 -14.66 -19.66
CA ALA A 21 1.99 -13.93 -18.44
C ALA A 21 0.84 -14.14 -17.43
N GLY A 22 1.04 -15.05 -16.47
CA GLY A 22 0.14 -15.25 -15.33
C GLY A 22 0.28 -14.14 -14.28
N GLY A 23 0.30 -12.88 -14.72
CA GLY A 23 0.16 -11.75 -13.82
C GLY A 23 -1.26 -11.79 -13.24
N LYS A 24 -1.38 -11.84 -11.92
CA LYS A 24 -2.67 -11.57 -11.28
C LYS A 24 -2.98 -10.10 -11.57
N ASP A 25 -3.72 -9.83 -12.64
CA ASP A 25 -4.23 -8.50 -12.93
C ASP A 25 -5.20 -8.14 -11.81
N PHE A 26 -4.72 -7.34 -10.86
CA PHE A 26 -5.57 -6.75 -9.84
C PHE A 26 -6.51 -5.78 -10.55
N GLN A 27 -7.76 -6.20 -10.74
CA GLN A 27 -8.76 -5.35 -11.37
C GLN A 27 -9.11 -4.21 -10.43
N LEU A 28 -8.59 -3.03 -10.72
CA LEU A 28 -8.99 -1.79 -10.07
C LEU A 28 -10.41 -1.46 -10.51
N GLU A 29 -11.33 -1.38 -9.55
CA GLU A 29 -12.71 -1.03 -9.81
C GLU A 29 -12.79 0.46 -10.18
N LYS A 30 -13.26 0.75 -11.39
CA LYS A 30 -13.32 2.12 -11.92
C LYS A 30 -14.47 2.95 -11.33
N ASN A 31 -15.55 2.28 -10.93
CA ASN A 31 -16.75 2.88 -10.35
C ASN A 31 -17.04 2.17 -9.02
N PRO A 32 -16.40 2.59 -7.91
CA PRO A 32 -16.70 1.99 -6.62
C PRO A 32 -18.16 2.28 -6.25
N PRO A 33 -18.82 1.41 -5.45
CA PRO A 33 -20.15 1.67 -4.89
C PRO A 33 -20.12 2.73 -3.77
N SER A 34 -19.03 3.51 -3.67
CA SER A 34 -18.79 4.43 -2.57
C SER A 34 -18.09 5.69 -3.03
N GLN A 35 -18.56 6.84 -2.54
CA GLN A 35 -17.99 8.13 -2.87
C GLN A 35 -17.02 8.57 -1.77
N ILE A 36 -15.78 8.83 -2.14
CA ILE A 36 -14.82 9.48 -1.24
C ILE A 36 -15.16 10.96 -1.17
N ARG A 37 -15.53 11.42 0.03
CA ARG A 37 -15.83 12.83 0.28
C ARG A 37 -14.59 13.65 0.58
N GLN A 38 -13.60 13.02 1.22
CA GLN A 38 -12.38 13.67 1.61
C GLN A 38 -11.27 12.63 1.69
N ALA A 39 -10.10 12.94 1.15
CA ALA A 39 -8.89 12.14 1.32
C ALA A 39 -7.68 13.07 1.41
N TYR A 40 -6.90 12.92 2.47
CA TYR A 40 -5.68 13.68 2.68
C TYR A 40 -4.66 12.84 3.43
N PHE A 41 -3.40 13.20 3.29
CA PHE A 41 -2.33 12.61 4.08
C PHE A 41 -1.57 13.71 4.81
N GLN A 42 -1.06 13.37 5.99
CA GLN A 42 -0.32 14.28 6.83
C GLN A 42 0.91 13.57 7.38
N LYS A 43 2.09 14.14 7.12
CA LYS A 43 3.33 13.72 7.74
C LYS A 43 3.36 14.20 9.18
N TRP A 44 3.96 13.41 10.06
CA TRP A 44 4.18 13.80 11.46
C TRP A 44 5.55 13.37 11.94
N ILE A 45 6.09 14.12 12.90
CA ILE A 45 7.37 13.84 13.57
C ILE A 45 7.18 14.02 15.07
N ALA A 46 7.68 13.07 15.87
CA ALA A 46 7.71 13.21 17.32
C ALA A 46 8.79 14.20 17.77
N GLY A 47 8.50 15.00 18.79
CA GLY A 47 9.44 15.99 19.33
C GLY A 47 10.57 15.43 20.19
N VAL A 48 10.66 14.10 20.35
CA VAL A 48 11.66 13.44 21.19
C VAL A 48 12.56 12.53 20.35
N GLN A 49 13.83 12.43 20.73
CA GLN A 49 14.77 11.51 20.10
C GLN A 49 14.25 10.07 20.21
N GLY A 50 14.15 9.39 19.07
CA GLY A 50 13.60 8.02 19.00
C GLY A 50 12.07 7.94 19.05
N GLY A 51 11.34 9.05 19.15
CA GLY A 51 9.86 9.06 19.17
C GLY A 51 9.21 8.70 17.82
N GLY A 52 10.01 8.56 16.77
CA GLY A 52 9.55 8.15 15.45
C GLY A 52 8.99 9.28 14.59
N SER A 53 8.63 8.91 13.38
CA SER A 53 7.92 9.76 12.42
C SER A 53 7.07 8.88 11.51
N GLY A 54 6.16 9.49 10.75
CA GLY A 54 5.33 8.73 9.84
C GLY A 54 4.42 9.61 9.01
N THR A 55 3.54 8.95 8.26
CA THR A 55 2.49 9.57 7.47
C THR A 55 1.16 8.94 7.84
N ASN A 56 0.19 9.76 8.23
CA ASN A 56 -1.18 9.31 8.44
C ASN A 56 -1.99 9.66 7.20
N VAL A 57 -2.68 8.68 6.63
CA VAL A 57 -3.63 8.89 5.53
C VAL A 57 -5.04 8.79 6.09
N HIS A 58 -5.82 9.84 5.89
CA HIS A 58 -7.18 9.97 6.38
C HIS A 58 -8.13 10.06 5.20
N PHE A 59 -9.25 9.36 5.30
CA PHE A 59 -10.30 9.44 4.31
C PHE A 59 -11.68 9.31 4.94
N VAL A 60 -12.64 9.96 4.30
CA VAL A 60 -14.05 9.91 4.64
C VAL A 60 -14.78 9.35 3.42
N ILE A 61 -15.43 8.22 3.63
CA ILE A 61 -16.13 7.48 2.59
C ILE A 61 -17.58 7.29 2.99
N GLU A 62 -18.48 7.50 2.04
CA GLU A 62 -19.88 7.12 2.18
C GLU A 62 -20.10 5.80 1.47
N LEU A 63 -20.43 4.78 2.27
CA LEU A 63 -20.78 3.46 1.78
C LEU A 63 -22.29 3.44 1.52
N GLU A 64 -22.69 3.23 0.27
CA GLU A 64 -24.10 2.99 -0.09
C GLU A 64 -24.50 1.57 0.35
N GLU A 65 -24.86 1.42 1.62
CA GLU A 65 -25.53 0.27 2.27
C GLU A 65 -24.92 -1.15 2.11
N GLN A 66 -23.88 -1.33 1.30
CA GLN A 66 -23.24 -2.62 1.09
C GLN A 66 -22.25 -2.93 2.22
N GLU A 67 -22.24 -4.19 2.64
CA GLU A 67 -21.31 -4.83 3.59
C GLU A 67 -19.86 -4.86 3.04
N ALA A 68 -19.34 -3.72 2.61
CA ALA A 68 -17.97 -3.57 2.17
C ALA A 68 -17.08 -3.31 3.40
N THR A 69 -16.26 -4.28 3.76
CA THR A 69 -15.28 -4.11 4.83
C THR A 69 -13.97 -3.61 4.24
N LEU A 70 -13.52 -2.43 4.67
CA LEU A 70 -12.24 -1.85 4.27
C LEU A 70 -11.13 -2.46 5.13
N GLU A 71 -10.14 -3.09 4.49
CA GLU A 71 -9.12 -3.87 5.21
C GLU A 71 -7.76 -3.16 5.26
N ALA A 72 -7.28 -2.70 4.11
CA ALA A 72 -5.94 -2.15 3.98
C ALA A 72 -5.88 -1.02 2.95
N LEU A 73 -4.89 -0.17 3.14
CA LEU A 73 -4.54 0.92 2.24
C LEU A 73 -3.12 0.71 1.75
N TYR A 74 -2.96 0.84 0.44
CA TYR A 74 -1.68 0.86 -0.25
C TYR A 74 -1.37 2.32 -0.60
N PHE A 75 -0.25 2.84 -0.12
CA PHE A 75 0.17 4.22 -0.33
C PHE A 75 1.70 4.28 -0.36
N GLN A 76 2.27 4.97 -1.34
CA GLN A 76 3.72 5.16 -1.48
C GLN A 76 4.56 3.88 -1.31
N ASN A 77 4.16 2.80 -1.99
CA ASN A 77 4.80 1.47 -1.93
C ASN A 77 4.73 0.74 -0.59
N GLU A 78 3.90 1.22 0.34
CA GLU A 78 3.67 0.57 1.62
C GLU A 78 2.22 0.13 1.76
N LYS A 79 1.97 -0.83 2.66
CA LYS A 79 0.65 -1.33 3.02
C LYS A 79 0.41 -1.07 4.50
N ALA A 80 -0.72 -0.46 4.83
CA ALA A 80 -1.16 -0.27 6.21
C ALA A 80 -2.59 -0.74 6.40
N ALA A 81 -2.90 -1.27 7.59
CA ALA A 81 -4.26 -1.65 7.96
C ALA A 81 -5.14 -0.40 8.14
N LEU A 82 -6.36 -0.48 7.66
CA LEU A 82 -7.35 0.57 7.83
C LEU A 82 -8.05 0.46 9.17
N ARG A 83 -8.18 1.59 9.85
CA ARG A 83 -8.90 1.67 11.13
C ARG A 83 -10.03 2.68 11.01
N GLU A 84 -11.24 2.23 11.28
CA GLU A 84 -12.40 3.12 11.39
C GLU A 84 -12.31 3.93 12.69
N ASN A 85 -12.70 5.19 12.63
CA ASN A 85 -12.83 6.03 13.80
C ASN A 85 -14.12 5.64 14.56
N PRO A 86 -14.02 5.20 15.83
CA PRO A 86 -15.19 4.79 16.61
C PRO A 86 -16.19 5.93 16.84
N ASN A 87 -15.74 7.19 16.79
CA ASN A 87 -16.57 8.37 17.02
C ASN A 87 -17.20 8.94 15.75
N LYS A 88 -16.69 8.56 14.56
CA LYS A 88 -17.13 9.11 13.28
C LYS A 88 -17.20 8.00 12.24
N LYS A 89 -18.41 7.42 12.10
CA LYS A 89 -18.70 6.38 11.11
C LYS A 89 -18.31 6.84 9.70
N GLY A 90 -17.69 5.95 8.93
CA GLY A 90 -17.21 6.26 7.58
C GLY A 90 -15.90 7.08 7.53
N SER A 91 -15.32 7.42 8.68
CA SER A 91 -13.99 8.03 8.76
C SER A 91 -12.96 6.96 9.07
N TYR A 92 -11.94 6.86 8.23
CA TYR A 92 -10.90 5.86 8.38
C TYR A 92 -9.52 6.49 8.37
N THR A 93 -8.57 5.82 9.00
CA THR A 93 -7.17 6.24 9.07
C THR A 93 -6.25 5.05 8.85
N ALA A 94 -5.21 5.26 8.05
CA ALA A 94 -4.08 4.35 7.89
C ALA A 94 -2.81 5.05 8.38
N ASN A 95 -2.02 4.37 9.20
CA ASN A 95 -0.77 4.92 9.72
C ASN A 95 0.41 4.20 9.06
N PHE A 96 1.25 4.96 8.37
CA PHE A 96 2.52 4.52 7.81
C PHE A 96 3.63 5.06 8.70
N LEU A 97 4.38 4.16 9.33
CA LEU A 97 5.50 4.55 10.18
C LEU A 97 6.75 4.62 9.32
N ASN A 98 7.46 5.74 9.37
CA ASN A 98 8.81 5.79 8.81
C ASN A 98 9.70 4.96 9.73
N GLU A 99 9.97 3.74 9.32
CA GLU A 99 10.86 2.84 10.03
C GLU A 99 12.32 3.28 9.79
N SER A 100 12.73 4.41 10.38
CA SER A 100 14.15 4.76 10.48
C SER A 100 14.93 3.77 11.35
N ASN A 101 14.20 2.95 12.13
CA ASN A 101 14.72 1.99 13.10
C ASN A 101 14.22 0.57 12.81
N ARG A 102 14.15 0.14 11.53
CA ARG A 102 14.16 -1.31 11.30
C ARG A 102 15.43 -1.87 11.92
N ASP A 103 15.33 -2.97 12.67
CA ASP A 103 16.48 -3.75 13.11
C ASP A 103 17.11 -4.41 11.87
N VAL A 104 17.84 -3.60 11.11
CA VAL A 104 18.63 -4.04 9.96
C VAL A 104 20.00 -4.42 10.51
N ILE A 105 20.32 -5.70 10.42
CA ILE A 105 21.65 -6.22 10.72
C ILE A 105 22.59 -5.69 9.64
N MET A 106 23.50 -4.79 10.04
CA MET A 106 24.57 -4.28 9.19
C MET A 106 25.89 -4.90 9.69
N ASP A 107 26.33 -5.97 9.05
CA ASP A 107 27.47 -6.81 9.48
C ASP A 107 28.38 -7.08 8.27
N GLU A 108 29.69 -7.17 8.50
CA GLU A 108 30.66 -7.46 7.42
C GLU A 108 30.41 -8.82 6.74
N SER A 109 29.76 -9.76 7.44
CA SER A 109 29.40 -11.07 6.91
C SER A 109 28.08 -11.03 6.13
N PRO A 110 28.10 -11.36 4.81
CA PRO A 110 26.89 -11.44 3.99
C PRO A 110 25.85 -12.45 4.52
N VAL A 111 26.30 -13.49 5.24
CA VAL A 111 25.41 -14.51 5.79
C VAL A 111 24.51 -13.94 6.88
N LYS A 112 25.03 -13.01 7.70
CA LYS A 112 24.24 -12.37 8.76
C LYS A 112 23.29 -11.32 8.19
N GLU A 113 23.73 -10.55 7.19
CA GLU A 113 22.85 -9.57 6.52
C GLU A 113 21.72 -10.23 5.74
N SER A 114 21.91 -11.48 5.27
CA SER A 114 20.87 -12.24 4.56
C SER A 114 19.63 -12.55 5.41
N GLN A 115 19.72 -12.38 6.74
CA GLN A 115 18.58 -12.52 7.66
C GLN A 115 17.67 -11.28 7.71
N ASN A 116 18.08 -10.17 7.10
CA ASN A 116 17.23 -8.97 7.00
C ASN A 116 16.02 -9.24 6.11
N THR A 117 14.82 -8.92 6.61
CA THR A 117 13.59 -9.02 5.81
C THR A 117 13.52 -7.85 4.83
N PRO A 118 13.46 -8.10 3.51
CA PRO A 118 13.29 -7.05 2.53
C PRO A 118 11.90 -6.40 2.67
N PRO A 119 11.75 -5.11 2.34
CA PRO A 119 10.45 -4.46 2.34
C PRO A 119 9.50 -5.18 1.37
N GLU A 120 8.26 -5.39 1.81
CA GLU A 120 7.22 -5.98 0.98
C GLU A 120 6.95 -5.10 -0.23
N LYS A 121 6.98 -5.68 -1.43
CA LYS A 121 6.59 -4.98 -2.65
C LYS A 121 5.08 -5.07 -2.80
N ILE A 122 4.43 -3.92 -2.93
CA ILE A 122 3.02 -3.86 -3.30
C ILE A 122 2.87 -4.12 -4.82
N PRO A 123 1.75 -4.71 -5.26
CA PRO A 123 1.54 -5.03 -6.67
C PRO A 123 1.00 -3.86 -7.51
N PHE A 124 1.05 -2.63 -6.99
CA PHE A 124 0.49 -1.44 -7.61
C PHE A 124 1.61 -0.42 -7.88
N ASP A 125 1.57 0.21 -9.05
CA ASP A 125 2.39 1.37 -9.35
C ASP A 125 1.57 2.63 -9.03
N LEU A 126 1.95 3.34 -7.95
CA LEU A 126 1.20 4.47 -7.40
C LEU A 126 2.05 5.73 -7.42
N LEU A 127 1.47 6.84 -7.89
CA LEU A 127 2.08 8.16 -7.75
C LEU A 127 2.03 8.65 -6.29
N LYS A 128 2.78 9.70 -5.99
CA LYS A 128 2.91 10.25 -4.62
C LYS A 128 1.58 10.62 -3.94
N ASN A 129 0.60 11.04 -4.74
CA ASN A 129 -0.72 11.51 -4.29
C ASN A 129 -1.83 10.52 -4.65
N GLU A 130 -1.48 9.25 -4.82
CA GLU A 130 -2.42 8.17 -5.13
C GLU A 130 -2.37 7.11 -4.05
N ALA A 131 -3.53 6.52 -3.78
CA ALA A 131 -3.67 5.41 -2.84
C ALA A 131 -4.60 4.35 -3.43
N VAL A 132 -4.42 3.09 -3.03
CA VAL A 132 -5.38 2.02 -3.36
C VAL A 132 -5.95 1.46 -2.07
N ILE A 133 -7.27 1.41 -1.98
CA ILE A 133 -8.01 0.82 -0.87
C ILE A 133 -8.37 -0.61 -1.27
N SER A 134 -8.05 -1.59 -0.43
CA SER A 134 -8.62 -2.93 -0.54
C SER A 134 -9.85 -3.07 0.33
N TYR A 135 -10.92 -3.57 -0.26
CA TYR A 135 -12.18 -3.84 0.43
C TYR A 135 -12.71 -5.22 0.05
N THR A 136 -13.48 -5.81 0.95
CA THR A 136 -14.08 -7.12 0.75
C THR A 136 -15.59 -6.99 0.73
N ILE A 137 -16.23 -7.42 -0.36
CA ILE A 137 -17.69 -7.50 -0.52
C ILE A 137 -18.07 -8.95 -0.73
N LYS A 138 -18.92 -9.51 0.15
CA LYS A 138 -19.43 -10.90 0.04
C LYS A 138 -18.32 -11.95 -0.18
N GLY A 139 -17.16 -11.75 0.47
CA GLY A 139 -16.01 -12.64 0.40
C GLY A 139 -15.10 -12.46 -0.82
N GLN A 140 -15.37 -11.49 -1.69
CA GLN A 140 -14.49 -11.12 -2.81
C GLN A 140 -13.74 -9.83 -2.48
N THR A 141 -12.41 -9.88 -2.54
CA THR A 141 -11.55 -8.70 -2.36
C THR A 141 -11.46 -7.93 -3.67
N ALA A 142 -11.81 -6.66 -3.61
CA ALA A 142 -11.69 -5.69 -4.69
C ALA A 142 -10.79 -4.53 -4.26
N TYR A 143 -10.34 -3.77 -5.26
CA TYR A 143 -9.37 -2.70 -5.07
C TYR A 143 -9.89 -1.43 -5.73
N TYR A 144 -9.88 -0.33 -4.99
CA TYR A 144 -10.30 0.97 -5.48
C TYR A 144 -9.15 1.97 -5.42
N LYS A 145 -8.87 2.64 -6.55
CA LYS A 145 -7.84 3.66 -6.64
C LYS A 145 -8.41 5.02 -6.28
N VAL A 146 -7.75 5.70 -5.35
CA VAL A 146 -8.00 7.07 -4.93
C VAL A 146 -6.92 7.95 -5.53
N GLU A 147 -7.34 8.93 -6.31
CA GLU A 147 -6.44 9.89 -6.95
C GLU A 147 -6.54 11.25 -6.26
N ASN A 148 -5.48 12.06 -6.40
CA ASN A 148 -5.43 13.44 -5.92
C ASN A 148 -5.62 13.60 -4.40
N LEU A 149 -4.92 12.79 -3.60
CA LEU A 149 -4.89 13.00 -2.16
C LEU A 149 -4.23 14.36 -1.82
N GLU A 150 -4.86 15.11 -0.93
CA GLU A 150 -4.35 16.41 -0.45
C GLU A 150 -3.20 16.19 0.55
N GLU A 151 -2.04 16.84 0.35
CA GLU A 151 -0.95 16.86 1.32
C GLU A 151 -1.19 17.97 2.35
N LYS A 152 -1.38 17.59 3.62
CA LYS A 152 -1.44 18.55 4.72
C LYS A 152 -0.04 18.93 5.24
N PRO A 153 0.11 20.12 5.84
CA PRO A 153 1.35 20.53 6.47
C PRO A 153 1.85 19.54 7.53
N LEU A 154 3.16 19.39 7.60
CA LEU A 154 3.86 18.55 8.59
C LEU A 154 3.40 18.89 10.01
N LEU A 155 2.99 17.86 10.76
CA LEU A 155 2.65 17.97 12.18
C LEU A 155 3.86 17.61 13.05
N ALA A 156 4.46 18.62 13.68
CA ALA A 156 5.52 18.41 14.66
C ALA A 156 4.92 18.39 16.08
N TYR A 157 5.04 17.25 16.76
CA TYR A 157 4.63 17.16 18.16
C TYR A 157 5.71 17.78 19.05
N PRO A 158 5.35 18.60 20.06
CA PRO A 158 6.32 19.12 21.00
C PRO A 158 6.90 18.00 21.88
N SER A 159 8.15 18.16 22.34
CA SER A 159 8.67 17.35 23.44
C SER A 159 7.94 17.72 24.73
N THR A 160 7.45 16.74 25.50
CA THR A 160 7.00 16.98 26.88
C THR A 160 8.12 17.66 27.66
N ASN A 161 7.80 18.76 28.36
CA ASN A 161 8.72 19.39 29.30
C ASN A 161 9.06 18.38 30.40
N PRO A 162 10.34 17.97 30.58
CA PRO A 162 10.73 17.04 31.64
C PRO A 162 10.45 17.57 33.05
N ASN A 163 10.28 18.89 33.19
CA ASN A 163 10.06 19.59 34.47
C ASN A 163 8.65 20.18 34.59
N GLY A 164 7.62 19.53 34.03
CA GLY A 164 6.24 19.93 34.25
C GLY A 164 5.86 19.76 35.73
N ILE A 165 5.99 20.84 36.51
CA ILE A 165 5.32 21.03 37.79
C ILE A 165 3.98 21.71 37.49
N ASP A 166 2.90 20.99 37.78
CA ASP A 166 1.50 21.46 37.78
C ASP A 166 1.29 22.66 38.72
#